data_AF-A0A090N7Z2-F1
#
_entry.id   AF-A0A090N7Z2-F1
#
_cell.length_a   1.000
_cell.length_b   1.000
_cell.length_c   1.000
_cell.angle_alpha   90.00
_cell.angle_beta   90.00
_cell.angle_gamma   90.00
#
_symmetry.space_group_name_H-M   'P 1'
#
loop_
_entity.id
_entity.type
_entity.pdbx_description
1 polymer ?
#
loop_
_entity_poly.entity_id
_entity_poly.type
_entity_poly.pdbx_seq_one_letter_code
_entity_poly.pdbx_strand_id
1 'polypeptide(L)'
;MGLFNIAGTVTALGQSQFDNIHTVYAYIEITEPSGRRVQIDKVAVCNDTAALLAMETSGEFFFDKMFVYGRRYHCQLWGIKSDNMAVMDRTNVRIMVMWHHIILGLLLMPIGFLGSFWLFPGLGHLITILSGRVNRQERFYGSNPAEIQRLRQQQAVRI
;
A
#
# COMPACT_ATOMS: atom_id res chain seq x y z
N MET A 1 -11.64 1.26 3.24
CA MET A 1 -10.26 0.75 3.07
C MET A 1 -10.31 -0.52 2.27
N GLY A 2 -9.44 -0.69 1.28
CA GLY A 2 -9.51 -1.85 0.40
C GLY A 2 -8.26 -2.01 -0.44
N LEU A 3 -7.80 -3.25 -0.52
CA LEU A 3 -6.77 -3.65 -1.47
C LEU A 3 -7.43 -3.82 -2.83
N PHE A 4 -6.90 -3.17 -3.86
CA PHE A 4 -7.32 -3.36 -5.25
C PHE A 4 -6.07 -3.56 -6.12
N ASN A 5 -6.24 -4.22 -7.24
CA ASN A 5 -5.16 -4.49 -8.18
C ASN A 5 -5.47 -3.90 -9.56
N ILE A 6 -4.43 -3.53 -10.28
CA ILE A 6 -4.48 -3.04 -11.66
C ILE A 6 -3.40 -3.78 -12.44
N ALA A 7 -3.77 -4.41 -13.55
CA ALA A 7 -2.83 -5.05 -14.47
C ALA A 7 -2.53 -4.10 -15.62
N GLY A 8 -1.25 -3.88 -15.93
CA GLY A 8 -0.86 -2.99 -17.01
C GLY A 8 0.60 -2.61 -16.96
N THR A 9 0.93 -1.49 -17.59
CA THR A 9 2.28 -0.94 -17.67
C THR A 9 2.33 0.46 -17.08
N VAL A 10 3.35 0.75 -16.28
CA VAL A 10 3.56 2.10 -15.72
C VAL A 10 3.93 3.05 -16.86
N THR A 11 3.07 4.03 -17.14
CA THR A 11 3.26 4.99 -18.23
C THR A 11 3.67 6.38 -17.77
N ALA A 12 3.46 6.72 -16.50
CA ALA A 12 3.95 7.95 -15.93
C ALA A 12 4.10 7.86 -14.40
N LEU A 13 5.09 8.57 -13.88
CA LEU A 13 5.29 8.80 -12.44
C LEU A 13 5.30 10.31 -12.19
N GLY A 14 4.46 10.77 -11.28
CA GLY A 14 4.44 12.16 -10.85
C GLY A 14 5.66 12.53 -10.02
N GLN A 15 5.80 13.83 -9.72
CA GLN A 15 6.84 14.29 -8.80
C GLN A 15 6.79 13.53 -7.48
N SER A 16 7.95 13.19 -6.94
CA SER A 16 8.07 12.40 -5.73
C SER A 16 8.73 13.16 -4.60
N GLN A 17 8.29 12.86 -3.38
CA GLN A 17 8.93 13.32 -2.16
C GLN A 17 9.39 12.10 -1.36
N PHE A 18 10.70 12.00 -1.16
CA PHE A 18 11.28 10.96 -0.32
C PHE A 18 11.16 11.35 1.16
N ASP A 19 10.66 10.41 1.96
CA ASP A 19 10.79 10.35 3.41
C ASP A 19 11.61 9.10 3.74
N ASN A 20 12.36 9.09 4.84
CA ASN A 20 13.32 8.03 5.21
C ASN A 20 12.75 6.59 5.19
N ILE A 21 11.42 6.47 5.18
CA ILE A 21 10.67 5.21 5.21
C ILE A 21 9.97 4.91 3.86
N HIS A 22 9.58 5.94 3.11
CA HIS A 22 8.76 5.78 1.90
C HIS A 22 8.89 6.98 0.97
N THR A 23 8.73 6.73 -0.33
CA THR A 23 8.61 7.77 -1.35
C THR A 23 7.14 8.01 -1.63
N VAL A 24 6.68 9.27 -1.55
CA VAL A 24 5.32 9.64 -1.94
C VAL A 24 5.34 10.24 -3.35
N TYR A 25 4.73 9.55 -4.30
CA TYR A 25 4.51 10.06 -5.66
C TYR A 25 3.21 10.85 -5.72
N ALA A 26 3.23 12.01 -6.39
CA ALA A 26 2.04 12.81 -6.63
C ALA A 26 0.97 12.02 -7.39
N TYR A 27 1.39 11.18 -8.33
CA TYR A 27 0.56 10.17 -8.99
C TYR A 27 1.41 9.03 -9.56
N ILE A 28 0.77 7.90 -9.80
CA ILE A 28 1.28 6.79 -10.63
C ILE A 28 0.23 6.54 -11.71
N GLU A 29 0.63 6.54 -12.97
CA GLU A 29 -0.23 6.20 -14.10
C GLU A 29 0.10 4.82 -14.63
N ILE A 30 -0.92 3.96 -14.72
CA ILE A 30 -0.82 2.62 -15.29
C ILE A 30 -1.77 2.54 -16.49
N THR A 31 -1.24 2.14 -17.63
CA THR A 31 -2.03 1.84 -18.82
C THR A 31 -2.33 0.35 -18.88
N GLU A 32 -3.61 0.00 -18.87
CA GLU A 32 -4.08 -1.38 -18.98
C GLU A 32 -3.91 -1.91 -20.41
N PRO A 33 -3.90 -3.25 -20.61
CA PRO A 33 -3.87 -3.85 -21.95
C PRO A 33 -5.03 -3.42 -22.85
N SER A 34 -6.15 -2.99 -22.26
CA SER A 34 -7.31 -2.42 -22.97
C SER A 34 -7.03 -1.03 -23.59
N GLY A 35 -5.89 -0.42 -23.28
CA GLY A 35 -5.57 0.98 -23.62
C GLY A 35 -6.12 2.00 -22.60
N ARG A 36 -6.86 1.55 -21.58
CA ARG A 36 -7.37 2.41 -20.52
C ARG A 36 -6.24 2.90 -19.62
N ARG A 37 -6.15 4.21 -19.41
CA ARG A 37 -5.21 4.81 -18.44
C ARG A 37 -5.86 4.97 -17.08
N VAL A 38 -5.17 4.52 -16.05
CA VAL A 38 -5.61 4.64 -14.66
C VAL A 38 -4.55 5.40 -13.90
N GLN A 39 -4.89 6.62 -13.48
CA GLN A 39 -4.07 7.43 -12.61
C GLN A 39 -4.48 7.20 -11.16
N ILE A 40 -3.49 6.92 -10.31
CA ILE A 40 -3.66 6.81 -8.86
C ILE A 40 -2.88 7.93 -8.21
N ASP A 41 -3.59 8.82 -7.51
CA ASP A 41 -2.98 9.99 -6.89
C ASP A 41 -2.42 9.70 -5.49
N LYS A 42 -1.34 10.42 -5.16
CA LYS A 42 -0.70 10.47 -3.84
C LYS A 42 -0.40 9.08 -3.29
N VAL A 43 0.52 8.38 -3.96
CA VAL A 43 0.88 7.00 -3.67
C VAL A 43 2.15 6.93 -2.83
N ALA A 44 2.07 6.30 -1.66
CA ALA A 44 3.25 5.92 -0.89
C ALA A 44 3.85 4.61 -1.42
N VAL A 45 5.15 4.60 -1.67
CA VAL A 45 5.92 3.46 -2.17
C VAL A 45 7.10 3.25 -1.22
N CYS A 46 7.15 2.12 -0.51
CA CYS A 46 8.31 1.82 0.36
C CYS A 46 9.38 1.07 -0.42
N ASN A 47 10.55 0.89 0.23
CA ASN A 47 11.78 0.44 -0.42
C ASN A 47 11.64 -0.87 -1.21
N ASP A 48 10.88 -1.84 -0.69
CA ASP A 48 10.71 -3.15 -1.34
C ASP A 48 10.06 -3.02 -2.72
N THR A 49 8.94 -2.30 -2.81
CA THR A 49 8.18 -2.07 -4.04
C THR A 49 8.81 -0.97 -4.90
N ALA A 50 9.48 0.01 -4.30
CA ALA A 50 10.24 1.03 -5.01
C ALA A 50 11.35 0.42 -5.88
N ALA A 51 12.00 -0.65 -5.41
CA ALA A 51 13.04 -1.36 -6.17
C ALA A 51 12.53 -2.02 -7.47
N LEU A 52 11.21 -2.18 -7.62
CA LEU A 52 10.58 -2.71 -8.84
C LEU A 52 9.76 -1.66 -9.59
N LEU A 53 9.52 -0.50 -9.00
CA LEU A 53 8.70 0.53 -9.62
C LEU A 53 9.58 1.39 -10.53
N ALA A 54 9.46 1.16 -11.84
CA ALA A 54 10.06 2.01 -12.86
C ALA A 54 9.06 2.30 -13.99
N MET A 55 9.36 3.32 -14.80
CA MET A 55 8.68 3.53 -16.07
C MET A 55 8.77 2.27 -16.92
N GLU A 56 7.71 1.98 -17.69
CA GLU A 56 7.61 0.81 -18.57
C GLU A 56 7.58 -0.55 -17.85
N THR A 57 7.54 -0.56 -16.50
CA THR A 57 7.35 -1.81 -15.75
C THR A 57 5.95 -2.34 -16.03
N SER A 58 5.88 -3.57 -16.53
CA SER A 58 4.63 -4.30 -16.78
C SER A 58 4.37 -5.33 -15.68
N GLY A 59 3.11 -5.45 -15.28
CA GLY A 59 2.69 -6.40 -14.26
C GLY A 59 1.33 -6.11 -13.62
N GLU A 60 1.05 -6.80 -12.53
CA GLU A 60 -0.06 -6.51 -11.63
C GLU A 60 0.44 -5.69 -10.43
N PHE A 61 -0.19 -4.52 -10.24
CA PHE A 61 0.12 -3.59 -9.17
C PHE A 61 -0.99 -3.63 -8.12
N PHE A 62 -0.61 -3.88 -6.87
CA PHE A 62 -1.53 -4.01 -5.74
C PHE A 62 -1.47 -2.77 -4.86
N PHE A 63 -2.57 -2.03 -4.83
CA PHE A 63 -2.70 -0.78 -4.08
C PHE A 63 -3.61 -0.96 -2.89
N ASP A 64 -3.16 -0.51 -1.72
CA ASP A 64 -4.02 -0.44 -0.54
C ASP A 64 -4.53 0.99 -0.34
N LYS A 65 -5.84 1.21 -0.50
CA LYS A 65 -6.47 2.51 -0.22
C LYS A 65 -6.52 2.74 1.29
N MET A 66 -5.87 3.82 1.70
CA MET A 66 -5.85 4.30 3.08
C MET A 66 -6.38 5.72 3.08
N PHE A 67 -7.66 5.88 3.41
CA PHE A 67 -8.20 7.21 3.65
C PHE A 67 -7.78 7.64 5.04
N VAL A 68 -6.87 8.61 5.12
CA VAL A 68 -6.33 9.11 6.38
C VAL A 68 -6.34 10.63 6.32
N TYR A 69 -7.15 11.24 7.17
CA TYR A 69 -7.26 12.69 7.24
C TYR A 69 -5.91 13.31 7.67
N GLY A 70 -5.47 14.37 6.99
CA GLY A 70 -4.21 15.07 7.30
C GLY A 70 -2.92 14.41 6.79
N ARG A 71 -2.98 13.30 6.05
CA ARG A 71 -1.78 12.67 5.46
C ARG A 71 -1.54 13.09 4.01
N ARG A 72 -0.26 13.03 3.60
CA ARG A 72 0.20 13.40 2.25
C ARG A 72 -0.11 12.35 1.18
N TYR A 73 -0.48 11.12 1.57
CA TYR A 73 -0.79 10.00 0.67
C TYR A 73 -2.17 9.41 0.93
N HIS A 74 -2.78 8.84 -0.11
CA HIS A 74 -4.12 8.23 -0.09
C HIS A 74 -4.08 6.71 -0.31
N CYS A 75 -2.97 6.19 -0.80
CA CYS A 75 -2.77 4.76 -0.97
C CYS A 75 -1.31 4.39 -0.82
N GLN A 76 -1.07 3.11 -0.54
CA GLN A 76 0.25 2.50 -0.60
C GLN A 76 0.31 1.53 -1.77
N LEU A 77 1.39 1.57 -2.54
CA LEU A 77 1.76 0.48 -3.44
C LEU A 77 2.30 -0.67 -2.59
N TRP A 78 1.43 -1.63 -2.29
CA TRP A 78 1.70 -2.68 -1.32
C TRP A 78 2.34 -3.92 -1.95
N GLY A 79 2.14 -4.14 -3.26
CA GLY A 79 2.81 -5.23 -3.96
C GLY A 79 2.85 -5.02 -5.47
N ILE A 80 3.83 -5.67 -6.11
CA ILE A 80 4.01 -5.70 -7.56
C ILE A 80 4.26 -7.16 -7.96
N LYS A 81 3.55 -7.63 -8.98
CA LYS A 81 3.86 -8.89 -9.68
C LYS A 81 4.22 -8.55 -11.12
N SER A 82 5.49 -8.69 -11.47
CA SER A 82 5.97 -8.64 -12.85
C SER A 82 6.35 -10.05 -13.31
N ASP A 83 6.55 -10.24 -14.61
CA ASP A 83 6.80 -11.55 -15.24
C ASP A 83 7.91 -12.36 -14.55
N ASN A 84 8.94 -11.65 -14.06
CA ASN A 84 10.13 -12.27 -13.48
C ASN A 84 10.19 -12.15 -11.94
N MET A 85 9.42 -11.25 -11.33
CA MET A 85 9.51 -10.99 -9.89
C MET A 85 8.19 -10.56 -9.29
N ALA A 86 7.90 -11.12 -8.11
CA ALA A 86 6.81 -10.66 -7.25
C ALA A 86 7.39 -10.14 -5.94
N VAL A 87 7.02 -8.91 -5.59
CA VAL A 87 7.49 -8.26 -4.36
C VAL A 87 6.30 -7.70 -3.61
N MET A 88 6.30 -7.97 -2.31
CA MET A 88 5.39 -7.39 -1.35
C MET A 88 6.18 -6.46 -0.43
N ASP A 89 5.55 -5.34 -0.09
CA ASP A 89 6.08 -4.43 0.89
C ASP A 89 5.97 -5.01 2.30
N ARG A 90 7.11 -5.12 2.99
CA ARG A 90 7.15 -5.54 4.40
C ARG A 90 6.58 -4.46 5.32
N THR A 91 6.67 -3.19 4.93
CA THR A 91 6.20 -2.06 5.72
C THR A 91 4.68 -1.95 5.62
N ASN A 92 3.96 -2.20 6.71
CA ASN A 92 2.51 -2.01 6.71
C ASN A 92 2.15 -0.59 7.17
N VAL A 93 2.03 0.33 6.20
CA VAL A 93 1.70 1.73 6.47
C VAL A 93 0.34 1.86 7.18
N ARG A 94 -0.59 0.93 6.98
CA ARG A 94 -1.88 0.92 7.69
C ARG A 94 -1.70 0.76 9.21
N ILE A 95 -0.78 -0.11 9.64
CA ILE A 95 -0.48 -0.31 11.07
C ILE A 95 0.20 0.95 11.63
N MET A 96 1.12 1.54 10.88
CA MET A 96 1.81 2.77 11.30
C MET A 96 0.81 3.94 11.48
N VAL A 97 -0.12 4.10 10.54
CA VAL A 97 -1.20 5.09 10.61
C VAL A 97 -2.10 4.82 11.82
N MET A 98 -2.51 3.58 12.02
CA MET A 98 -3.35 3.17 13.16
C MET A 98 -2.70 3.58 14.49
N TRP A 99 -1.44 3.20 14.70
CA TRP A 99 -0.72 3.56 15.91
C TRP A 99 -0.59 5.06 16.10
N HIS A 100 -0.29 5.79 15.03
CA HIS A 100 -0.21 7.25 15.09
C HIS A 100 -1.53 7.88 15.57
N HIS A 101 -2.68 7.43 15.05
CA HIS A 101 -4.00 7.92 15.44
C HIS A 101 -4.34 7.58 16.89
N ILE A 102 -4.03 6.36 17.32
CA ILE A 102 -4.25 5.92 18.70
C ILE A 102 -3.38 6.74 19.66
N ILE A 103 -2.07 6.86 19.39
CA ILE A 103 -1.14 7.60 20.26
C ILE A 103 -1.53 9.08 20.34
N LEU A 104 -1.77 9.72 19.20
CA LEU A 104 -2.13 11.14 19.16
C LEU A 104 -3.50 11.38 19.80
N GLY A 105 -4.45 10.47 19.59
CA GLY A 105 -5.76 10.51 20.24
C GLY A 105 -5.67 10.37 21.76
N LEU A 106 -4.82 9.47 22.27
CA LEU A 106 -4.60 9.31 23.71
C LEU A 106 -3.90 10.54 24.32
N LEU A 107 -2.88 11.08 23.65
CA LEU A 107 -2.15 12.27 24.11
C LEU A 107 -3.03 13.51 24.20
N LEU A 108 -3.95 13.70 23.25
CA LEU A 108 -4.85 14.85 23.22
C LEU A 108 -6.16 14.61 23.99
N MET A 109 -6.40 13.40 24.51
CA MET A 109 -7.61 13.06 25.26
C MET A 109 -7.84 13.96 26.51
N PRO A 110 -6.80 14.31 27.30
CA PRO A 110 -6.97 15.16 28.48
C PRO A 110 -7.39 16.60 28.17
N ILE A 111 -7.21 17.05 26.92
CA ILE A 111 -7.58 18.40 26.49
C ILE A 111 -9.04 18.36 26.05
N GLY A 112 -9.98 18.34 27.01
CA GLY A 112 -11.41 18.42 26.73
C GLY A 112 -11.95 17.36 25.76
N PHE A 113 -11.37 16.14 25.77
CA PHE A 113 -11.71 15.04 24.86
C PHE A 113 -11.44 15.31 23.37
N LEU A 114 -10.65 16.33 23.01
CA LEU A 114 -10.22 16.58 21.62
C LEU A 114 -9.56 15.35 20.98
N GLY A 115 -8.88 14.54 21.79
CA GLY A 115 -8.27 13.28 21.36
C GLY A 115 -9.23 12.25 20.77
N SER A 116 -10.53 12.30 21.10
CA SER A 116 -11.54 11.39 20.55
C SER A 116 -11.62 11.44 19.03
N PHE A 117 -11.41 12.62 18.42
CA PHE A 117 -11.42 12.80 16.97
C PHE A 117 -10.37 11.93 16.26
N TRP A 118 -9.21 11.75 16.87
CA TRP A 118 -8.12 10.93 16.33
C TRP A 118 -8.18 9.47 16.80
N LEU A 119 -8.66 9.24 18.03
CA LEU A 119 -8.72 7.92 18.65
C LEU A 119 -9.72 7.00 17.92
N PHE A 120 -10.92 7.48 17.60
CA PHE A 120 -11.95 6.64 16.98
C PHE A 120 -11.56 6.10 15.60
N PRO A 121 -10.98 6.89 14.67
CA PRO A 121 -10.41 6.36 13.43
C PRO A 121 -9.33 5.31 13.67
N GLY A 122 -8.44 5.53 14.64
CA GLY A 122 -7.39 4.58 15.02
C GLY A 122 -7.96 3.23 15.48
N LEU A 123 -8.97 3.25 16.35
CA LEU A 123 -9.67 2.05 16.80
C LEU A 123 -10.44 1.36 15.66
N GLY A 124 -11.06 2.14 14.76
CA GLY A 124 -11.68 1.59 13.55
C GLY A 124 -10.69 0.83 12.67
N HIS A 125 -9.49 1.38 12.48
CA HIS A 125 -8.41 0.68 11.77
C HIS A 125 -7.99 -0.60 12.47
N LEU A 126 -7.82 -0.57 13.80
CA LEU A 126 -7.48 -1.74 14.59
C LEU A 126 -8.49 -2.87 14.40
N ILE A 127 -9.79 -2.57 14.50
CA ILE A 127 -10.86 -3.56 14.30
C ILE A 127 -10.80 -4.15 12.88
N THR A 128 -10.60 -3.31 11.85
CA THR A 128 -10.51 -3.83 10.47
C THR A 128 -9.31 -4.74 10.24
N ILE A 129 -8.17 -4.46 10.89
CA ILE A 129 -6.98 -5.30 10.80
C ILE A 129 -7.21 -6.63 11.55
N LEU A 130 -7.72 -6.56 12.78
CA LEU A 130 -7.99 -7.74 13.61
C LEU A 130 -9.07 -8.65 13.01
N SER A 131 -10.07 -8.08 12.33
CA SER A 131 -11.16 -8.85 11.72
C SER A 131 -10.70 -9.76 10.56
N GLY A 132 -9.46 -9.65 10.09
CA GLY A 132 -8.95 -10.46 8.98
C GLY A 132 -9.65 -10.24 7.63
N ARG A 133 -10.67 -9.36 7.57
CA ARG A 133 -11.50 -9.10 6.37
C ARG A 133 -10.72 -8.63 5.14
N VAL A 134 -9.45 -8.27 5.31
CA VAL A 134 -8.54 -7.91 4.22
C VAL A 134 -7.35 -8.85 4.24
N ASN A 135 -7.57 -10.12 3.85
CA ASN A 135 -6.51 -11.11 3.74
C ASN A 135 -5.61 -10.77 2.54
N ARG A 136 -4.68 -9.83 2.73
CA ARG A 136 -3.87 -9.27 1.65
C ARG A 136 -2.96 -10.32 1.01
N GLN A 137 -2.47 -11.26 1.82
CA GLN A 137 -1.64 -12.36 1.32
C GLN A 137 -2.41 -13.26 0.37
N GLU A 138 -3.65 -13.62 0.69
CA GLU A 138 -4.50 -14.41 -0.21
C GLU A 138 -4.82 -13.66 -1.51
N ARG A 139 -5.10 -12.36 -1.43
CA ARG A 139 -5.28 -11.53 -2.65
C ARG A 139 -4.01 -11.40 -3.49
N PHE A 140 -2.84 -11.41 -2.86
CA PHE A 140 -1.57 -11.35 -3.56
C PHE A 140 -1.21 -12.69 -4.17
N TYR A 141 -1.10 -13.75 -3.36
CA TYR A 141 -0.63 -15.05 -3.83
C TYR A 141 -1.68 -15.85 -4.59
N GLY A 142 -2.96 -15.47 -4.50
CA GLY A 142 -4.07 -16.26 -5.00
C GLY A 142 -4.30 -17.50 -4.14
N SER A 143 -5.14 -18.40 -4.63
CA SER A 143 -5.50 -19.66 -3.96
C SER A 143 -4.69 -20.87 -4.44
N ASN A 144 -3.86 -20.73 -5.48
CA ASN A 144 -3.12 -21.83 -6.10
C ASN A 144 -1.79 -22.12 -5.38
N PRO A 145 -1.65 -23.23 -4.63
CA PRO A 145 -0.47 -23.51 -3.79
C PRO A 145 0.85 -23.52 -4.55
N ALA A 146 0.85 -23.98 -5.81
CA ALA A 146 2.06 -24.03 -6.64
C ALA A 146 2.53 -22.61 -7.02
N GLU A 147 1.58 -21.72 -7.30
CA GLU A 147 1.85 -20.31 -7.58
C GLU A 147 2.35 -19.59 -6.32
N ILE A 148 1.73 -19.87 -5.16
CA ILE A 148 2.19 -19.33 -3.87
C ILE A 148 3.66 -19.69 -3.63
N GLN A 149 4.03 -20.96 -3.83
CA GLN A 149 5.39 -21.44 -3.61
C GLN A 149 6.38 -20.78 -4.57
N ARG A 150 6.03 -20.65 -5.86
CA ARG A 150 6.85 -19.98 -6.87
C ARG A 150 7.10 -18.51 -6.53
N LEU A 151 6.04 -17.77 -6.18
CA LEU A 151 6.14 -16.36 -5.82
C LEU A 151 6.95 -16.15 -4.54
N ARG A 152 6.80 -17.03 -3.53
CA ARG A 152 7.62 -17.02 -2.31
C ARG A 152 9.09 -17.29 -2.58
N GLN A 153 9.40 -18.23 -3.48
CA GLN A 153 10.77 -18.51 -3.90
C GLN A 153 11.40 -17.30 -4.60
N GLN A 154 10.67 -16.64 -5.50
CA GLN A 154 11.13 -15.39 -6.13
C GLN A 154 11.43 -14.28 -5.11
N GLN A 155 10.61 -14.18 -4.06
CA GLN A 155 10.82 -13.21 -2.98
C GLN A 155 11.99 -13.57 -2.05
N ALA A 156 12.28 -14.87 -1.86
CA ALA A 156 13.33 -15.36 -0.96
C ALA A 156 14.76 -15.19 -1.50
N VAL A 157 14.94 -15.04 -2.81
CA VAL A 157 16.26 -14.77 -3.44
C VAL A 157 16.85 -13.40 -3.03
N ARG A 158 16.08 -12.58 -2.30
CA ARG A 158 16.49 -11.25 -1.78
C ARG A 158 17.19 -11.26 -0.41
N ILE A 159 17.53 -12.40 0.20
CA ILE A 159 18.21 -12.47 1.50
C ILE A 159 19.72 -12.64 1.31
#